data_AF-A0AAD5BPQ3-F1
#
_entry.id   AF-A0AAD5BPQ3-F1
#
_cell.length_a   1.000
_cell.length_b   1.000
_cell.length_c   1.000
_cell.angle_alpha   90.00
_cell.angle_beta   90.00
_cell.angle_gamma   90.00
#
_symmetry.space_group_name_H-M   'P 1'
#
loop_
_entity.id
_entity.type
_entity.pdbx_description
1 polymer ?
#
loop_
_entity_poly.entity_id
_entity_poly.type
_entity_poly.pdbx_seq_one_letter_code
_entity_poly.pdbx_strand_id
1 'polypeptide(L)'
;MEFCSRRNVLLEAAMLYLLLTGVVNAADINKHPCDFPAVFNFGDSNSDTGGWSAAFGQAGPPHGESYFHGPAGRYCDGRLVIDFIGIYPSLFLTFRKFF
;
A
#
# COMPACT_ATOMS: atom_id res chain seq x y z
N MET A 1 -27.52 -55.58 18.42
CA MET A 1 -26.65 -54.67 19.19
C MET A 1 -26.78 -53.30 18.55
N GLU A 2 -27.65 -52.45 19.10
CA GLU A 2 -27.80 -51.08 18.60
C GLU A 2 -26.61 -50.25 19.06
N PHE A 3 -25.81 -49.75 18.11
CA PHE A 3 -24.87 -48.68 18.41
C PHE A 3 -25.67 -47.39 18.65
N CYS A 4 -25.93 -47.05 19.90
CA CYS A 4 -26.39 -45.73 20.28
C CYS A 4 -25.25 -44.72 19.99
N SER A 5 -25.27 -44.16 18.78
CA SER A 5 -24.40 -43.06 18.37
C SER A 5 -24.74 -41.84 19.22
N ARG A 6 -24.02 -41.69 20.36
CA ARG A 6 -24.10 -40.48 21.17
C ARG A 6 -23.45 -39.36 20.36
N ARG A 7 -24.27 -38.60 19.63
CA ARG A 7 -23.88 -37.29 19.08
C ARG A 7 -23.29 -36.48 20.23
N ASN A 8 -22.01 -36.18 20.13
CA ASN A 8 -21.28 -35.52 21.19
C ASN A 8 -21.47 -34.01 21.04
N VAL A 9 -22.68 -33.53 21.39
CA VAL A 9 -23.13 -32.14 21.18
C VAL A 9 -22.16 -31.10 21.77
N LEU A 10 -21.40 -31.49 22.80
CA LEU A 10 -20.35 -30.66 23.40
C LEU A 10 -19.17 -30.42 22.46
N LEU A 11 -18.77 -31.42 21.66
CA LEU A 11 -17.69 -31.26 20.67
C LEU A 11 -18.13 -30.37 19.51
N GLU A 12 -19.35 -30.55 19.02
CA GLU A 12 -19.92 -29.69 17.97
C GLU A 12 -20.05 -28.23 18.43
N ALA A 13 -20.55 -28.01 19.65
CA ALA A 13 -20.66 -26.67 20.24
C ALA A 13 -19.28 -26.04 20.50
N ALA A 14 -18.28 -26.83 20.92
CA ALA A 14 -16.91 -26.34 21.12
C ALA A 14 -16.26 -25.93 19.79
N MET A 15 -16.43 -26.73 18.73
CA MET A 15 -15.93 -26.39 17.39
C MET A 15 -16.60 -25.14 16.84
N LEU A 16 -17.91 -24.98 17.04
CA LEU A 16 -18.64 -23.78 16.64
C LEU A 16 -18.18 -22.56 17.45
N TYR A 17 -17.94 -22.70 18.76
CA TYR A 17 -17.42 -21.63 19.61
C TYR A 17 -16.00 -21.20 19.21
N LEU A 18 -15.13 -22.15 18.87
CA LEU A 18 -13.78 -21.90 18.34
C LEU A 18 -13.81 -21.19 16.98
N LEU A 19 -14.73 -21.58 16.09
CA LEU A 19 -14.94 -20.89 14.80
C LEU A 19 -15.45 -19.46 15.01
N LEU A 20 -16.44 -19.26 15.88
CA LEU A 20 -17.00 -17.94 16.18
C LEU A 20 -15.96 -17.00 16.82
N THR A 21 -15.12 -17.52 17.73
CA THR A 21 -14.04 -16.75 18.35
C THR A 21 -12.87 -16.48 17.39
N GLY A 22 -12.56 -17.39 16.46
CA GLY A 22 -11.57 -17.15 15.41
C GLY A 22 -11.96 -16.02 14.44
N VAL A 23 -13.24 -15.95 14.06
CA VAL A 23 -13.75 -14.91 13.14
C VAL A 23 -13.72 -13.51 13.77
N VAL A 24 -14.01 -13.37 15.06
CA VAL A 24 -13.98 -12.03 15.72
C VAL A 24 -12.56 -11.49 15.92
N ASN A 25 -11.53 -12.35 15.97
CA ASN A 25 -10.13 -11.93 16.10
C ASN A 25 -9.46 -11.63 14.75
N ALA A 26 -10.02 -12.10 13.63
CA ALA A 26 -9.52 -11.78 12.28
C ALA A 26 -9.81 -10.33 11.84
N ALA A 27 -10.67 -9.62 12.57
CA ALA A 27 -10.99 -8.20 12.31
C ALA A 27 -9.86 -7.23 12.71
N ASP A 28 -8.75 -7.73 13.25
CA ASP A 28 -7.73 -6.93 13.93
C ASP A 28 -6.38 -6.81 13.20
N ILE A 29 -6.40 -6.86 11.86
CA ILE A 29 -5.18 -6.71 11.05
C ILE A 29 -4.79 -5.21 10.88
N ASN A 30 -5.58 -4.28 11.40
CA ASN A 30 -5.41 -2.83 11.20
C ASN A 30 -5.03 -2.03 12.47
N LYS A 31 -4.68 -2.68 13.59
CA LYS A 31 -4.42 -1.96 14.85
C LYS A 31 -3.10 -1.21 14.95
N HIS A 32 -2.20 -1.38 13.98
CA HIS A 32 -0.96 -0.63 13.91
C HIS A 32 -0.90 0.14 12.59
N PRO A 33 -1.03 1.48 12.59
CA PRO A 33 -0.59 2.25 11.45
C PRO A 33 0.89 1.87 11.20
N CYS A 34 1.20 1.39 10.01
CA CYS A 34 2.57 1.09 9.64
C CYS A 34 3.36 2.41 9.65
N ASP A 35 4.08 2.72 10.73
CA ASP A 35 4.94 3.90 10.85
C ASP A 35 6.27 3.64 10.13
N PHE A 36 6.27 3.77 8.81
CA PHE A 36 7.51 3.86 8.05
C PHE A 36 7.85 5.35 7.86
N PRO A 37 8.96 5.84 8.43
CA PRO A 37 9.26 7.27 8.39
C PRO A 37 9.64 7.76 7.00
N ALA A 38 9.93 6.87 6.05
CA ALA A 38 10.26 7.18 4.65
C ALA A 38 10.08 5.98 3.72
N VAL A 39 9.93 6.24 2.42
CA VAL A 39 10.07 5.24 1.36
C VAL A 39 11.21 5.61 0.43
N PHE A 40 12.07 4.64 0.18
CA PHE A 40 13.11 4.72 -0.82
C PHE A 40 12.64 3.98 -2.06
N ASN A 41 12.51 4.72 -3.15
CA ASN A 41 12.12 4.23 -4.46
C ASN A 41 13.38 4.09 -5.31
N PHE A 42 13.63 2.89 -5.82
CA PHE A 42 14.63 2.62 -6.85
C PHE A 42 13.90 2.21 -8.13
N GLY A 43 14.30 2.78 -9.27
CA GLY A 43 13.64 2.48 -10.52
C GLY A 43 14.18 3.29 -11.69
N ASP A 44 13.35 3.41 -12.71
CA ASP A 44 13.60 4.14 -13.94
C ASP A 44 12.68 5.37 -14.03
N SER A 45 12.52 5.91 -15.23
CA SER A 45 11.66 7.06 -15.50
C SER A 45 10.21 6.91 -15.04
N ASN A 46 9.69 5.69 -14.90
CA ASN A 46 8.31 5.44 -14.49
C ASN A 46 8.05 5.73 -13.00
N SER A 47 9.09 5.77 -12.18
CA SER A 47 8.99 6.11 -10.76
C SER A 47 9.77 7.37 -10.39
N ASP A 48 10.54 7.95 -11.32
CA ASP A 48 11.34 9.14 -11.06
C ASP A 48 10.50 10.41 -10.88
N THR A 49 10.60 11.03 -9.71
CA THR A 49 9.93 12.31 -9.38
C THR A 49 10.85 13.53 -9.58
N GLY A 50 11.86 13.38 -10.44
CA GLY A 50 12.78 14.42 -10.87
C GLY A 50 14.18 14.35 -10.28
N GLY A 51 14.64 13.14 -9.95
CA GLY A 51 16.06 12.85 -9.79
C GLY A 51 16.82 13.05 -11.11
N TRP A 52 16.30 12.51 -12.22
CA TRP A 52 16.92 12.72 -13.54
C TRP A 52 16.93 14.19 -13.93
N SER A 53 15.80 14.87 -13.75
CA SER A 53 15.68 16.29 -14.11
C SER A 53 16.57 17.20 -13.28
N ALA A 54 16.90 16.80 -12.05
CA ALA A 54 17.84 17.55 -11.22
C ALA A 54 19.30 17.37 -11.67
N ALA A 55 19.65 16.23 -12.23
CA ALA A 55 21.01 15.95 -12.72
C ALA A 55 21.24 16.44 -14.16
N PHE A 56 20.25 16.30 -15.05
CA PHE A 56 20.42 16.46 -16.49
C PHE A 56 19.51 17.52 -17.13
N GLY A 57 18.68 18.20 -16.33
CA GLY A 57 17.76 19.23 -16.81
C GLY A 57 16.32 18.73 -17.02
N GLN A 58 15.38 19.67 -17.11
CA GLN A 58 13.95 19.37 -17.15
C GLN A 58 13.54 18.56 -18.39
N ALA A 59 12.63 17.61 -18.19
CA ALA A 59 11.94 16.96 -19.29
C ALA A 59 11.22 18.01 -20.16
N GLY A 60 11.44 17.96 -21.48
CA GLY A 60 10.79 18.87 -22.43
C GLY A 60 9.28 18.61 -22.57
N PRO A 61 8.54 19.39 -23.36
CA PRO A 61 7.14 19.12 -23.68
C PRO A 61 6.93 17.71 -24.28
N PRO A 62 5.80 17.03 -24.02
CA PRO A 62 4.60 17.51 -23.32
C PRO A 62 4.60 17.20 -21.81
N HIS A 63 5.75 16.99 -21.18
CA HIS A 63 5.80 16.37 -19.86
C HIS A 63 5.35 17.32 -18.73
N GLY A 64 4.11 17.16 -18.29
CA GLY A 64 3.51 17.83 -17.13
C GLY A 64 2.45 18.86 -17.51
N GLU A 65 2.11 19.01 -18.79
CA GLU A 65 1.10 19.93 -19.29
C GLU A 65 -0.32 19.54 -18.85
N SER A 66 -0.67 18.25 -18.85
CA SER A 66 -2.03 17.78 -18.54
C SER A 66 -2.39 17.89 -17.06
N TYR A 67 -1.48 17.57 -16.14
CA TYR A 67 -1.78 17.56 -14.70
C TYR A 67 -1.13 18.70 -13.90
N PHE A 68 0.14 19.00 -14.15
CA PHE A 68 0.89 20.01 -13.39
C PHE A 68 0.89 21.38 -14.10
N HIS A 69 0.40 21.43 -15.33
CA HIS A 69 0.35 22.61 -16.21
C HIS A 69 1.73 23.24 -16.49
N GLY A 70 2.77 22.40 -16.55
CA GLY A 70 4.14 22.77 -16.87
C GLY A 70 5.15 21.68 -16.47
N PRO A 71 6.45 21.83 -16.82
CA PRO A 71 7.47 20.84 -16.50
C PRO A 71 7.54 20.53 -15.00
N ALA A 72 7.24 19.29 -14.62
CA ALA A 72 7.26 18.82 -13.23
C ALA A 72 8.52 18.03 -12.88
N GLY A 73 9.50 17.99 -13.79
CA GLY A 73 10.73 17.21 -13.66
C GLY A 73 10.56 15.70 -13.86
N ARG A 74 9.44 15.26 -14.44
CA ARG A 74 9.09 13.85 -14.60
C ARG A 74 8.94 13.51 -16.06
N TYR A 75 9.29 12.29 -16.44
CA TYR A 75 9.01 11.79 -17.80
C TYR A 75 7.57 11.26 -17.92
N CYS A 76 6.60 12.08 -17.49
CA CYS A 76 5.17 11.79 -17.57
C CYS A 76 4.37 13.10 -17.67
N ASP A 77 3.24 13.06 -18.37
CA ASP A 77 2.30 14.19 -18.46
C ASP A 77 1.30 14.26 -17.28
N GLY A 78 1.47 13.38 -16.30
CA GLY A 78 0.55 13.21 -15.18
C GLY A 78 1.23 12.76 -13.89
N ARG A 79 0.42 12.19 -13.00
CA ARG A 79 0.91 11.53 -11.78
C ARG A 79 1.52 10.16 -12.12
N LEU A 80 2.61 9.83 -11.44
CA LEU A 80 3.22 8.51 -11.46
C LEU A 80 2.51 7.59 -10.47
N VAL A 81 2.65 6.27 -10.64
CA VAL A 81 2.08 5.27 -9.71
C VAL A 81 2.52 5.52 -8.27
N ILE A 82 3.76 5.99 -8.07
CA ILE A 82 4.31 6.31 -6.75
C ILE A 82 3.56 7.46 -6.05
N ASP A 83 2.94 8.39 -6.80
CA ASP A 83 2.12 9.44 -6.19
C ASP A 83 0.84 8.87 -5.57
N PHE A 84 0.30 7.77 -6.10
CA PHE A 84 -0.90 7.13 -5.56
C PHE A 84 -0.59 6.28 -4.33
N ILE A 85 0.61 5.69 -4.30
CA ILE A 85 1.10 4.95 -3.13
C ILE A 85 1.41 5.95 -2.00
N GLY A 86 1.98 7.11 -2.31
CA GLY A 86 2.32 8.15 -1.32
C GLY A 86 1.15 8.79 -0.58
N ILE A 87 -0.10 8.56 -1.02
CA ILE A 87 -1.31 9.15 -0.42
C ILE A 87 -1.71 8.47 0.90
N TYR A 88 -1.15 7.30 1.23
CA TYR A 88 -1.44 6.68 2.52
C TYR A 88 -0.92 7.57 3.68
N PRO A 89 -1.72 7.84 4.73
CA PRO A 89 -1.36 8.77 5.81
C PRO A 89 -0.04 8.45 6.51
N SER A 90 0.36 7.19 6.54
CA SER A 90 1.65 6.72 7.05
C SER A 90 2.84 6.98 6.12
N LEU A 91 2.60 7.30 4.84
CA LEU A 91 3.62 7.50 3.81
C LEU A 91 3.85 8.95 3.41
N PHE A 92 2.88 9.81 3.69
CA PHE A 92 2.86 11.16 3.15
C PHE A 92 4.08 12.01 3.57
N LEU A 93 4.77 11.67 4.67
CA LEU A 93 5.74 12.59 5.27
C LEU A 93 7.18 12.54 4.76
N THR A 94 7.64 11.51 4.02
CA THR A 94 9.06 11.50 3.60
C THR A 94 9.32 10.73 2.31
N PHE A 95 9.08 11.36 1.17
CA PHE A 95 9.92 11.10 -0.02
C PHE A 95 11.17 11.98 0.10
N ARG A 96 12.19 11.49 0.78
CA ARG A 96 13.52 12.11 0.72
C ARG A 96 14.10 11.80 -0.66
N LYS A 97 14.27 12.83 -1.49
CA LYS A 97 15.10 12.75 -2.70
C LYS A 97 16.51 12.35 -2.27
N PHE A 98 16.89 11.12 -2.56
CA PHE A 98 18.30 10.74 -2.56
C PHE A 98 18.88 11.32 -3.83
N PHE A 99 19.73 12.33 -3.65
CA PHE A 99 20.77 12.65 -4.61
C PHE A 99 21.91 11.66 -4.42
#